data_AF-A0A938H1J7-F1
#
_entry.id   AF-A0A938H1J7-F1
#
_cell.length_a   1.000
_cell.length_b   1.000
_cell.length_c   1.000
_cell.angle_alpha   90.00
_cell.angle_beta   90.00
_cell.angle_gamma   90.00
#
_symmetry.space_group_name_H-M   'P 1'
#
loop_
_entity.id
_entity.type
_entity.pdbx_description
1 polymer ?
#
loop_
_entity_poly.entity_id
_entity_poly.type
_entity_poly.pdbx_seq_one_letter_code
_entity_poly.pdbx_strand_id
1 'polypeptide(L)'
;MASRPFIHDDFLLGTKPARELYHRFAEDEPIFDYHCHLPPELIAWNHQFADLAELWLGGDHYKWRAMRANGVKEEFITGGAAPRAKFQAWAETVPHTLRNPLYHWSALELKRYFGVDELLDGKSAERIWKKANARLARLRVHDLLNESRVAVVCTTDDPADSLEHHAAIRRQPGKLRARVYPAFRPDKALAVAQPAAFNAWLERLAGAAGVANGIRTFDDLLGALKRRHDDFHAAGARVSDHGLESALAEPCTHAQAKMVFDAARAGRA
;
A
#
# COMPACT_ATOMS: atom_id res chain seq x y z
N MET A 1 34.08 24.51 -4.70
CA MET A 1 33.59 23.58 -3.66
C MET A 1 32.41 22.83 -4.24
N ALA A 2 32.45 21.50 -4.30
CA ALA A 2 31.27 20.75 -4.74
C ALA A 2 30.12 21.06 -3.77
N SER A 3 29.01 21.58 -4.29
CA SER A 3 27.80 21.83 -3.50
C SER A 3 27.34 20.50 -2.89
N ARG A 4 27.05 20.48 -1.59
CA ARG A 4 26.45 19.33 -0.92
C ARG A 4 25.19 18.90 -1.70
N PRO A 5 25.00 17.60 -2.01
CA PRO A 5 23.79 17.13 -2.68
C PRO A 5 22.56 17.45 -1.83
N PHE A 6 21.40 17.62 -2.48
CA PHE A 6 20.14 17.96 -1.80
C PHE A 6 19.77 16.96 -0.70
N ILE A 7 19.83 15.67 -1.03
CA ILE A 7 19.75 14.59 -0.05
C ILE A 7 21.18 14.20 0.35
N HIS A 8 21.46 14.26 1.64
CA HIS A 8 22.74 13.93 2.25
C HIS A 8 22.51 13.28 3.62
N ASP A 9 23.56 12.79 4.26
CA ASP A 9 23.42 11.97 5.47
C ASP A 9 22.73 12.72 6.63
N ASP A 10 22.99 14.03 6.78
CA ASP A 10 22.30 14.87 7.78
C ASP A 10 20.96 15.47 7.31
N PHE A 11 20.32 14.94 6.26
CA PHE A 11 19.09 15.55 5.71
C PHE A 11 18.00 15.62 6.79
N LEU A 12 17.45 16.82 7.01
CA LEU A 12 16.53 17.16 8.13
C LEU A 12 17.15 17.17 9.54
N LEU A 13 18.45 16.87 9.70
CA LEU A 13 19.14 16.82 10.99
C LEU A 13 19.88 18.13 11.29
N GLY A 14 19.13 19.16 11.69
CA GLY A 14 19.64 20.52 11.89
C GLY A 14 20.57 20.73 13.10
N THR A 15 20.63 19.79 14.05
CA THR A 15 21.37 19.95 15.32
C THR A 15 22.30 18.78 15.59
N LYS A 16 23.33 19.00 16.44
CA LYS A 16 24.24 17.92 16.87
C LYS A 16 23.50 16.78 17.60
N PRO A 17 22.58 17.04 18.54
CA PRO A 17 21.79 15.97 19.15
C PRO A 17 20.92 15.20 18.15
N ALA A 18 20.33 15.87 17.15
CA ALA A 18 19.54 15.18 16.13
C ALA A 18 20.38 14.20 15.31
N ARG A 19 21.59 14.62 14.90
CA ARG A 19 22.55 13.75 14.21
C ARG A 19 22.98 12.57 15.08
N GLU A 20 23.27 12.83 16.34
CA GLU A 20 23.67 11.77 17.28
C GLU A 20 22.57 10.74 17.49
N LEU A 21 21.32 11.17 17.74
CA LEU A 21 20.18 10.30 17.94
C LEU A 21 19.89 9.44 16.70
N TYR A 22 19.92 10.04 15.51
CA TYR A 22 19.65 9.32 14.27
C TYR A 22 20.76 8.32 13.94
N HIS A 23 22.00 8.80 13.76
CA HIS A 23 23.09 7.95 13.26
C HIS A 23 23.56 6.89 14.26
N ARG A 24 23.43 7.12 15.58
CA ARG A 24 23.87 6.13 16.58
C ARG A 24 22.79 5.12 16.96
N PHE A 25 21.51 5.47 16.83
CA PHE A 25 20.43 4.67 17.40
C PHE A 25 19.28 4.36 16.46
N ALA A 26 18.94 5.22 15.49
CA ALA A 26 17.75 5.04 14.66
C ALA A 26 18.06 4.48 13.26
N GLU A 27 19.16 4.92 12.65
CA GLU A 27 19.47 4.68 11.23
C GLU A 27 19.55 3.18 10.87
N ASP A 28 20.08 2.36 11.78
CA ASP A 28 20.32 0.95 11.54
C ASP A 28 19.19 0.02 12.00
N GLU A 29 18.17 0.56 12.68
CA GLU A 29 17.03 -0.21 13.19
C GLU A 29 16.19 -0.81 12.06
N PRO A 30 15.65 -2.03 12.24
CA PRO A 30 14.79 -2.65 11.25
C PRO A 30 13.45 -1.91 11.14
N ILE A 31 12.85 -1.98 9.96
CA ILE A 31 11.52 -1.40 9.72
C ILE A 31 10.44 -2.41 10.13
N PHE A 32 9.55 -1.98 11.03
CA PHE A 32 8.29 -2.65 11.31
C PHE A 32 7.17 -1.84 10.66
N ASP A 33 6.78 -2.23 9.45
CA ASP A 33 5.69 -1.62 8.72
C ASP A 33 4.37 -2.30 9.08
N TYR A 34 3.84 -1.95 10.24
CA TYR A 34 2.69 -2.63 10.87
C TYR A 34 1.34 -2.34 10.20
N HIS A 35 1.31 -1.49 9.16
CA HIS A 35 0.14 -1.23 8.33
C HIS A 35 0.56 -0.65 6.98
N CYS A 36 0.32 -1.38 5.91
CA CYS A 36 0.57 -0.93 4.54
C CYS A 36 -0.46 -1.50 3.56
N HIS A 37 -0.37 -1.04 2.31
CA HIS A 37 -1.19 -1.51 1.19
C HIS A 37 -0.35 -2.20 0.09
N LEU A 38 0.82 -2.74 0.45
CA LEU A 38 1.61 -3.53 -0.50
C LEU A 38 0.81 -4.73 -1.01
N PRO A 39 0.74 -4.98 -2.33
CA PRO A 39 0.02 -6.14 -2.85
C PRO A 39 0.72 -7.44 -2.43
N PRO A 40 0.06 -8.32 -1.64
CA PRO A 40 0.69 -9.56 -1.16
C PRO A 40 1.07 -10.50 -2.31
N GLU A 41 0.35 -10.44 -3.43
CA GLU A 41 0.64 -11.18 -4.66
C GLU A 41 2.03 -10.85 -5.23
N LEU A 42 2.37 -9.56 -5.35
CA LEU A 42 3.67 -9.12 -5.87
C LEU A 42 4.82 -9.55 -4.95
N ILE A 43 4.57 -9.58 -3.64
CA ILE A 43 5.52 -10.14 -2.67
C ILE A 43 5.64 -11.66 -2.85
N ALA A 44 4.54 -12.39 -2.98
CA ALA A 44 4.54 -13.84 -3.15
C ALA A 44 5.27 -14.29 -4.43
N TRP A 45 5.13 -13.53 -5.52
CA TRP A 45 5.78 -13.80 -6.81
C TRP A 45 7.22 -13.27 -6.90
N ASN A 46 7.67 -12.52 -5.89
CA ASN A 46 8.92 -11.78 -5.93
C ASN A 46 9.04 -10.98 -7.24
N HIS A 47 8.03 -10.13 -7.48
CA HIS A 47 7.80 -9.46 -8.75
C HIS A 47 9.01 -8.64 -9.18
N GLN A 48 9.23 -8.61 -10.49
CA GLN A 48 10.24 -7.78 -11.14
C GLN A 48 9.51 -6.75 -11.99
N PHE A 49 9.58 -5.48 -11.57
CA PHE A 49 8.96 -4.38 -12.29
C PHE A 49 9.64 -4.20 -13.66
N ALA A 50 8.85 -3.95 -14.70
CA ALA A 50 9.29 -3.74 -16.06
C ALA A 50 10.11 -2.46 -16.21
N ASP A 51 9.65 -1.37 -15.56
CA ASP A 51 10.33 -0.09 -15.56
C ASP A 51 9.94 0.80 -14.36
N LEU A 52 10.58 1.96 -14.27
CA LEU A 52 10.36 2.93 -13.21
C LEU A 52 8.95 3.51 -13.24
N ALA A 53 8.26 3.59 -14.39
CA ALA A 53 6.88 4.07 -14.38
C ALA A 53 5.94 3.05 -13.73
N GLU A 54 6.14 1.75 -13.96
CA GLU A 54 5.38 0.71 -13.23
C GLU A 54 5.61 0.81 -11.72
N LEU A 55 6.88 0.78 -11.28
CA LEU A 55 7.22 0.80 -9.85
C LEU A 55 6.80 2.10 -9.15
N TRP A 56 6.96 3.24 -9.82
CA TRP A 56 6.96 4.55 -9.15
C TRP A 56 5.71 5.37 -9.43
N LEU A 57 5.01 5.09 -10.53
CA LEU A 57 3.76 5.76 -10.93
C LEU A 57 2.56 4.81 -10.94
N GLY A 58 2.73 3.52 -10.63
CA GLY A 58 1.63 2.58 -10.39
C GLY A 58 0.83 2.87 -9.11
N GLY A 59 1.40 3.66 -8.19
CA GLY A 59 0.81 4.14 -6.93
C GLY A 59 1.84 4.97 -6.14
N ASP A 60 1.61 5.33 -4.88
CA ASP A 60 0.31 5.72 -4.30
C ASP A 60 -0.09 7.07 -4.91
N HIS A 61 -1.39 7.24 -5.17
CA HIS A 61 -2.06 8.28 -5.96
C HIS A 61 -1.66 9.77 -5.75
N TYR A 62 -0.76 10.09 -4.82
CA TYR A 62 -0.18 11.43 -4.62
C TYR A 62 0.47 12.00 -5.89
N LYS A 63 1.26 11.21 -6.62
CA LYS A 63 1.89 11.67 -7.87
C LYS A 63 0.83 12.00 -8.92
N TRP A 64 -0.21 11.18 -9.05
CA TRP A 64 -1.34 11.43 -9.96
C TRP A 64 -2.07 12.72 -9.59
N ARG A 65 -2.35 12.93 -8.31
CA ARG A 65 -2.99 14.16 -7.83
C ARG A 65 -2.15 15.40 -8.14
N ALA A 66 -0.83 15.34 -7.93
CA ALA A 66 0.06 16.44 -8.24
C ALA A 66 0.13 16.71 -9.76
N MET A 67 0.20 15.67 -10.59
CA MET A 67 0.18 15.81 -12.04
C MET A 67 -1.13 16.44 -12.55
N ARG A 68 -2.29 16.01 -12.03
CA ARG A 68 -3.59 16.63 -12.34
C ARG A 68 -3.65 18.10 -11.93
N ALA A 69 -3.18 18.41 -10.71
CA ALA A 69 -3.11 19.79 -10.23
C ALA A 69 -2.16 20.67 -11.06
N ASN A 70 -1.13 20.07 -11.66
CA ASN A 70 -0.20 20.73 -12.58
C ASN A 70 -0.68 20.74 -14.05
N GLY A 71 -1.94 20.38 -14.32
CA GLY A 71 -2.54 20.45 -15.67
C GLY A 71 -2.09 19.35 -16.64
N VAL A 72 -1.46 18.28 -16.16
CA VAL A 72 -1.09 17.13 -17.00
C VAL A 72 -2.35 16.40 -17.44
N LYS A 73 -2.45 16.09 -18.75
CA LYS A 73 -3.57 15.31 -19.30
C LYS A 73 -3.62 13.91 -18.71
N GLU A 74 -4.83 13.42 -18.45
CA GLU A 74 -5.07 12.11 -17.82
C GLU A 74 -4.46 10.94 -18.62
N GLU A 75 -4.28 11.10 -19.95
CA GLU A 75 -3.60 10.12 -20.81
C GLU A 75 -2.18 9.77 -20.33
N PHE A 76 -1.46 10.73 -19.74
CA PHE A 76 -0.10 10.58 -19.20
C PHE A 76 -0.07 10.20 -17.72
N ILE A 77 -1.22 10.00 -17.09
CA ILE A 77 -1.36 9.63 -15.67
C ILE A 77 -1.86 8.19 -15.62
N THR A 78 -3.18 7.99 -15.71
CA THR A 78 -3.80 6.66 -15.67
C THR A 78 -4.16 6.11 -17.04
N GLY A 79 -4.14 6.94 -18.09
CA GLY A 79 -4.46 6.51 -19.46
C GLY A 79 -3.37 5.69 -20.16
N GLY A 80 -3.54 5.49 -21.47
CA GLY A 80 -2.75 4.54 -22.26
C GLY A 80 -1.40 5.05 -22.78
N ALA A 81 -0.88 6.20 -22.32
CA ALA A 81 0.42 6.68 -22.80
C ALA A 81 1.56 5.71 -22.44
N ALA A 82 2.62 5.69 -23.25
CA ALA A 82 3.80 4.86 -23.01
C ALA A 82 4.45 5.17 -21.64
N PRO A 83 5.01 4.18 -20.93
CA PRO A 83 5.61 4.35 -19.61
C PRO A 83 6.63 5.50 -19.53
N ARG A 84 7.52 5.60 -20.55
CA ARG A 84 8.51 6.68 -20.66
C ARG A 84 7.88 8.08 -20.75
N ALA A 85 6.73 8.21 -21.43
CA ALA A 85 6.02 9.47 -21.55
C ALA A 85 5.34 9.86 -20.24
N LYS A 86 4.76 8.88 -19.51
CA LYS A 86 4.23 9.11 -18.15
C LYS A 86 5.33 9.59 -17.19
N PHE A 87 6.51 8.97 -17.24
CA PHE A 87 7.67 9.40 -16.47
C PHE A 87 8.16 10.79 -16.86
N GLN A 88 8.17 11.14 -18.16
CA GLN A 88 8.50 12.49 -18.61
C GLN A 88 7.57 13.52 -17.97
N ALA A 89 6.26 13.29 -18.03
CA ALA A 89 5.26 14.19 -17.47
C ALA A 89 5.40 14.32 -15.94
N TRP A 90 5.76 13.24 -15.24
CA TRP A 90 6.09 13.32 -13.82
C TRP A 90 7.35 14.16 -13.58
N ALA A 91 8.42 13.92 -14.33
CA ALA A 91 9.68 14.66 -14.20
C ALA A 91 9.50 16.16 -14.45
N GLU A 92 8.66 16.55 -15.42
CA GLU A 92 8.30 17.94 -15.69
C GLU A 92 7.42 18.53 -14.57
N THR A 93 6.69 17.70 -13.82
CA THR A 93 5.88 18.13 -12.67
C THR A 93 6.73 18.34 -11.41
N VAL A 94 7.79 17.56 -11.19
CA VAL A 94 8.57 17.60 -9.93
C VAL A 94 9.04 19.01 -9.53
N PRO A 95 9.57 19.86 -10.41
CA PRO A 95 9.94 21.24 -10.05
C PRO A 95 8.79 22.08 -9.47
N HIS A 96 7.54 21.77 -9.82
CA HIS A 96 6.33 22.44 -9.31
C HIS A 96 5.86 21.88 -7.97
N THR A 97 6.53 20.87 -7.43
CA THR A 97 6.22 20.25 -6.13
C THR A 97 7.08 20.77 -4.99
N LEU A 98 7.83 21.86 -5.17
CA LEU A 98 8.61 22.47 -4.08
C LEU A 98 7.70 22.76 -2.87
N ARG A 99 8.19 22.38 -1.68
CA ARG A 99 7.46 22.39 -0.39
C ARG A 99 6.36 21.33 -0.24
N ASN A 100 6.05 20.57 -1.28
CA ASN A 100 5.28 19.33 -1.16
C ASN A 100 6.23 18.17 -0.80
N PRO A 101 5.82 17.23 0.06
CA PRO A 101 6.67 16.09 0.42
C PRO A 101 7.07 15.22 -0.78
N LEU A 102 6.30 15.23 -1.88
CA LEU A 102 6.67 14.58 -3.15
C LEU A 102 8.06 14.97 -3.66
N TYR A 103 8.50 16.21 -3.40
CA TYR A 103 9.84 16.65 -3.77
C TYR A 103 10.93 15.92 -2.97
N HIS A 104 10.72 15.76 -1.66
CA HIS A 104 11.63 15.01 -0.79
C HIS A 104 11.61 13.51 -1.12
N TRP A 105 10.43 12.91 -1.24
CA TRP A 105 10.28 11.49 -1.52
C TRP A 105 10.94 11.09 -2.83
N SER A 106 10.71 11.86 -3.91
CA SER A 106 11.33 11.60 -5.21
C SER A 106 12.86 11.58 -5.12
N ALA A 107 13.46 12.57 -4.45
CA ALA A 107 14.90 12.65 -4.31
C ALA A 107 15.48 11.57 -3.37
N LEU A 108 14.78 11.27 -2.26
CA LEU A 108 15.18 10.22 -1.31
C LEU A 108 15.17 8.83 -1.97
N GLU A 109 14.10 8.51 -2.68
CA GLU A 109 13.92 7.23 -3.38
C GLU A 109 14.96 7.07 -4.51
N LEU A 110 15.20 8.12 -5.31
CA LEU A 110 16.25 8.15 -6.34
C LEU A 110 17.64 7.89 -5.76
N LYS A 111 17.98 8.53 -4.64
CA LYS A 111 19.28 8.34 -3.99
C LYS A 111 19.40 6.94 -3.40
N ARG A 112 18.43 6.50 -2.59
CA ARG A 112 18.52 5.27 -1.78
C ARG A 112 18.46 4.00 -2.64
N TYR A 113 17.53 3.93 -3.59
CA TYR A 113 17.30 2.70 -4.36
C TYR A 113 18.10 2.67 -5.68
N PHE A 114 18.37 3.84 -6.26
CA PHE A 114 18.96 3.94 -7.59
C PHE A 114 20.34 4.64 -7.63
N GLY A 115 20.82 5.14 -6.49
CA GLY A 115 22.11 5.84 -6.40
C GLY A 115 22.16 7.12 -7.24
N VAL A 116 21.02 7.82 -7.39
CA VAL A 116 20.88 9.03 -8.19
C VAL A 116 20.78 10.25 -7.26
N ASP A 117 21.83 11.07 -7.23
CA ASP A 117 21.83 12.36 -6.50
C ASP A 117 21.31 13.53 -7.36
N GLU A 118 21.18 13.34 -8.66
CA GLU A 118 20.67 14.36 -9.59
C GLU A 118 19.19 14.65 -9.33
N LEU A 119 18.82 15.92 -9.21
CA LEU A 119 17.43 16.33 -9.03
C LEU A 119 16.62 16.03 -10.30
N LEU A 120 15.41 15.52 -10.10
CA LEU A 120 14.51 15.18 -11.20
C LEU A 120 13.82 16.43 -11.75
N ASP A 121 14.02 16.67 -13.04
CA ASP A 121 13.30 17.66 -13.85
C ASP A 121 13.15 17.14 -15.30
N GLY A 122 12.48 17.91 -16.16
CA GLY A 122 12.28 17.52 -17.56
C GLY A 122 13.57 17.32 -18.36
N LYS A 123 14.69 17.96 -17.99
CA LYS A 123 16.00 17.87 -18.65
C LYS A 123 16.86 16.72 -18.12
N SER A 124 16.69 16.34 -16.84
CA SER A 124 17.39 15.20 -16.22
C SER A 124 16.63 13.88 -16.40
N ALA A 125 15.33 13.93 -16.72
CA ALA A 125 14.46 12.77 -16.90
C ALA A 125 15.08 11.61 -17.69
N GLU A 126 15.66 11.89 -18.86
CA GLU A 126 16.24 10.84 -19.71
C GLU A 126 17.43 10.12 -19.08
N ARG A 127 18.32 10.87 -18.40
CA ARG A 127 19.48 10.31 -17.71
C ARG A 127 19.05 9.48 -16.51
N ILE A 128 18.11 10.01 -15.73
CA ILE A 128 17.57 9.35 -14.53
C ILE A 128 16.82 8.08 -14.92
N TRP A 129 15.97 8.13 -15.94
CA TRP A 129 15.25 6.96 -16.46
C TRP A 129 16.20 5.83 -16.83
N LYS A 130 17.24 6.12 -17.62
CA LYS A 130 18.24 5.13 -18.03
C LYS A 130 18.97 4.52 -16.84
N LYS A 131 19.47 5.36 -15.92
CA LYS A 131 20.24 4.90 -14.76
C LYS A 131 19.38 4.09 -13.79
N ALA A 132 18.18 4.57 -13.46
CA ALA A 132 17.27 3.89 -12.55
C ALA A 132 16.79 2.56 -13.13
N ASN A 133 16.39 2.50 -14.41
CA ASN A 133 15.96 1.25 -15.02
C ASN A 133 17.08 0.21 -15.16
N ALA A 134 18.32 0.64 -15.41
CA ALA A 134 19.47 -0.27 -15.43
C ALA A 134 19.70 -0.93 -14.05
N ARG A 135 19.46 -0.20 -12.95
CA ARG A 135 19.49 -0.76 -11.58
C ARG A 135 18.26 -1.61 -11.30
N LEU A 136 17.07 -1.14 -11.66
CA LEU A 136 15.78 -1.82 -11.46
C LEU A 136 15.73 -3.21 -12.12
N ALA A 137 16.37 -3.38 -13.28
CA ALA A 137 16.48 -4.67 -13.96
C ALA A 137 17.18 -5.76 -13.11
N ARG A 138 17.82 -5.39 -12.00
CA ARG A 138 18.47 -6.30 -11.05
C ARG A 138 17.79 -6.32 -9.67
N LEU A 139 16.63 -5.69 -9.54
CA LEU A 139 15.88 -5.58 -8.30
C LEU A 139 14.53 -6.25 -8.44
N ARG A 140 14.16 -7.04 -7.43
CA ARG A 140 12.83 -7.59 -7.23
C ARG A 140 12.26 -7.13 -5.91
N VAL A 141 10.97 -7.39 -5.68
CA VAL A 141 10.28 -7.02 -4.43
C VAL A 141 11.04 -7.50 -3.18
N HIS A 142 11.57 -8.72 -3.17
CA HIS A 142 12.34 -9.23 -2.02
C HIS A 142 13.65 -8.47 -1.81
N ASP A 143 14.34 -8.08 -2.90
CA ASP A 143 15.57 -7.30 -2.81
C ASP A 143 15.28 -5.92 -2.20
N LEU A 144 14.22 -5.25 -2.66
CA LEU A 144 13.80 -3.95 -2.14
C LEU A 144 13.47 -4.01 -0.64
N LEU A 145 12.71 -5.01 -0.20
CA LEU A 145 12.36 -5.18 1.22
C LEU A 145 13.58 -5.53 2.08
N ASN A 146 14.48 -6.37 1.57
CA ASN A 146 15.70 -6.77 2.27
C ASN A 146 16.71 -5.62 2.36
N GLU A 147 16.94 -4.87 1.28
CA GLU A 147 17.84 -3.70 1.24
C GLU A 147 17.35 -2.60 2.21
N SER A 148 16.03 -2.45 2.37
CA SER A 148 15.40 -1.54 3.33
C SER A 148 15.34 -2.05 4.77
N ARG A 149 15.90 -3.24 5.07
CA ARG A 149 15.89 -3.86 6.40
C ARG A 149 14.49 -4.02 6.99
N VAL A 150 13.50 -4.31 6.15
CA VAL A 150 12.13 -4.57 6.61
C VAL A 150 12.09 -5.90 7.35
N ALA A 151 11.68 -5.87 8.62
CA ALA A 151 11.54 -7.05 9.46
C ALA A 151 10.10 -7.56 9.50
N VAL A 152 9.12 -6.65 9.44
CA VAL A 152 7.69 -7.00 9.43
C VAL A 152 6.94 -6.10 8.46
N VAL A 153 6.03 -6.72 7.71
CA VAL A 153 5.03 -6.07 6.87
C VAL A 153 3.67 -6.60 7.30
N CYS A 154 2.72 -5.70 7.59
CA CYS A 154 1.32 -6.05 7.69
C CYS A 154 0.57 -5.45 6.50
N THR A 155 0.10 -6.29 5.58
CA THR A 155 -0.79 -5.86 4.50
C THR A 155 -2.18 -5.58 5.05
N THR A 156 -3.03 -4.95 4.25
CA THR A 156 -4.42 -4.64 4.62
C THR A 156 -5.35 -5.43 3.72
N ASP A 157 -6.09 -6.38 4.30
CA ASP A 157 -6.80 -7.42 3.55
C ASP A 157 -8.28 -7.50 3.95
N ASP A 158 -9.15 -7.71 2.95
CA ASP A 158 -10.60 -7.85 3.17
C ASP A 158 -10.90 -9.26 3.73
N PRO A 159 -11.83 -9.41 4.69
CA PRO A 159 -12.26 -10.71 5.21
C PRO A 159 -12.75 -11.67 4.11
N ALA A 160 -13.25 -11.16 3.00
CA ALA A 160 -13.72 -11.93 1.85
C ALA A 160 -12.60 -12.33 0.85
N ASP A 161 -11.36 -11.91 1.08
CA ASP A 161 -10.22 -12.29 0.24
C ASP A 161 -9.58 -13.61 0.72
N SER A 162 -8.94 -14.31 -0.21
CA SER A 162 -8.11 -15.47 0.11
C SER A 162 -6.83 -15.00 0.80
N LEU A 163 -6.28 -15.82 1.70
CA LEU A 163 -4.97 -15.57 2.34
C LEU A 163 -3.86 -16.41 1.68
N GLU A 164 -4.05 -16.80 0.42
CA GLU A 164 -3.18 -17.76 -0.26
C GLU A 164 -1.78 -17.19 -0.51
N HIS A 165 -1.68 -15.89 -0.80
CA HIS A 165 -0.40 -15.23 -1.01
C HIS A 165 0.41 -15.17 0.28
N HIS A 166 -0.21 -14.87 1.44
CA HIS A 166 0.48 -14.96 2.73
C HIS A 166 0.93 -16.39 3.04
N ALA A 167 0.10 -17.39 2.72
CA ALA A 167 0.49 -18.79 2.86
C ALA A 167 1.67 -19.16 1.94
N ALA A 168 1.67 -18.67 0.70
CA ALA A 168 2.75 -18.89 -0.26
C ALA A 168 4.05 -18.22 0.20
N ILE A 169 4.00 -16.99 0.73
CA ILE A 169 5.16 -16.30 1.29
C ILE A 169 5.75 -17.08 2.47
N ARG A 170 4.90 -17.54 3.41
CA ARG A 170 5.34 -18.35 4.56
C ARG A 170 6.00 -19.67 4.15
N ARG A 171 5.63 -20.23 3.00
CA ARG A 171 6.20 -21.48 2.45
C ARG A 171 7.52 -21.27 1.70
N GLN A 172 8.03 -20.05 1.58
CA GLN A 172 9.30 -19.72 0.92
C GLN A 172 10.38 -19.25 1.92
N PRO A 173 10.77 -20.07 2.93
CA PRO A 173 11.75 -19.65 3.92
C PRO A 173 13.11 -19.37 3.26
N GLY A 174 13.77 -18.28 3.68
CA GLY A 174 15.16 -17.96 3.33
C GLY A 174 15.37 -16.99 2.16
N LYS A 175 14.33 -16.63 1.39
CA LYS A 175 14.44 -15.63 0.30
C LYS A 175 14.06 -14.20 0.74
N LEU A 176 13.04 -14.08 1.57
CA LEU A 176 12.58 -12.82 2.16
C LEU A 176 12.86 -12.83 3.67
N ARG A 177 13.57 -11.81 4.18
CA ARG A 177 13.81 -11.65 5.62
C ARG A 177 12.58 -11.14 6.37
N ALA A 178 11.79 -10.29 5.71
CA ALA A 178 10.57 -9.72 6.26
C ALA A 178 9.53 -10.83 6.52
N ARG A 179 8.86 -10.74 7.66
CA ARG A 179 7.65 -11.53 7.93
C ARG A 179 6.44 -10.75 7.44
N VAL A 180 5.59 -11.40 6.64
CA VAL A 180 4.42 -10.76 6.04
C VAL A 180 3.14 -11.34 6.66
N TYR A 181 2.36 -10.47 7.28
CA TYR A 181 1.12 -10.81 7.96
C TYR A 181 -0.07 -10.07 7.33
N PRO A 182 -1.26 -10.66 7.31
CA PRO A 182 -2.46 -9.92 6.94
C PRO A 182 -2.96 -9.07 8.12
N ALA A 183 -3.59 -7.93 7.84
CA ALA A 183 -4.38 -7.15 8.80
C ALA A 183 -5.85 -7.19 8.38
N PHE A 184 -6.74 -7.44 9.35
CA PHE A 184 -8.17 -7.65 9.09
C PHE A 184 -8.89 -6.30 8.90
N ARG A 185 -9.40 -6.02 7.68
CA ARG A 185 -10.12 -4.78 7.38
C ARG A 185 -11.55 -5.02 6.89
N PRO A 186 -12.55 -5.03 7.77
CA PRO A 186 -13.92 -5.41 7.44
C PRO A 186 -14.81 -4.23 6.99
N ASP A 187 -14.26 -3.19 6.34
CA ASP A 187 -15.01 -1.96 6.00
C ASP A 187 -16.34 -2.24 5.28
N LYS A 188 -16.34 -3.19 4.33
CA LYS A 188 -17.55 -3.56 3.58
C LYS A 188 -18.64 -4.20 4.42
N ALA A 189 -18.34 -4.70 5.62
CA ALA A 189 -19.34 -5.14 6.58
C ALA A 189 -20.25 -4.00 7.05
N LEU A 190 -19.77 -2.75 6.97
CA LEU A 190 -20.50 -1.55 7.39
C LEU A 190 -21.24 -0.88 6.22
N ALA A 191 -21.05 -1.33 4.97
CA ALA A 191 -21.59 -0.70 3.77
C ALA A 191 -23.08 -1.00 3.50
N VAL A 192 -23.90 -1.15 4.55
CA VAL A 192 -25.33 -1.51 4.46
C VAL A 192 -26.16 -0.48 3.70
N ALA A 193 -25.73 0.79 3.68
CA ALA A 193 -26.32 1.86 2.89
C ALA A 193 -26.07 1.73 1.37
N GLN A 194 -25.29 0.73 0.94
CA GLN A 194 -25.08 0.37 -0.46
C GLN A 194 -25.48 -1.09 -0.71
N PRO A 195 -26.79 -1.42 -0.67
CA PRO A 195 -27.28 -2.80 -0.66
C PRO A 195 -26.73 -3.71 -1.76
N ALA A 196 -26.63 -3.22 -2.99
CA ALA A 196 -26.12 -4.01 -4.12
C ALA A 196 -24.65 -4.44 -3.93
N ALA A 197 -23.79 -3.50 -3.51
CA ALA A 197 -22.39 -3.77 -3.22
C ALA A 197 -22.21 -4.66 -1.98
N PHE A 198 -22.99 -4.38 -0.92
CA PHE A 198 -23.02 -5.18 0.30
C PHE A 198 -23.40 -6.64 0.01
N ASN A 199 -24.48 -6.85 -0.74
CA ASN A 199 -24.94 -8.19 -1.09
C ASN A 199 -23.93 -8.97 -1.94
N ALA A 200 -23.30 -8.33 -2.93
CA ALA A 200 -22.24 -8.96 -3.71
C ALA A 200 -21.02 -9.33 -2.84
N TRP A 201 -20.66 -8.50 -1.88
CA TRP A 201 -19.59 -8.78 -0.93
C TRP A 201 -19.94 -9.95 0.02
N LEU A 202 -21.19 -10.04 0.49
CA LEU A 202 -21.63 -11.16 1.34
C LEU A 202 -21.48 -12.52 0.65
N GLU A 203 -21.75 -12.62 -0.65
CA GLU A 203 -21.55 -13.87 -1.39
C GLU A 203 -20.06 -14.27 -1.44
N ARG A 204 -19.17 -13.29 -1.62
CA ARG A 204 -17.71 -13.51 -1.56
C ARG A 204 -17.27 -13.93 -0.16
N LEU A 205 -17.76 -13.24 0.88
CA LEU A 205 -17.46 -13.56 2.27
C LEU A 205 -17.94 -14.98 2.63
N ALA A 206 -19.14 -15.37 2.20
CA ALA A 206 -19.67 -16.70 2.42
C ALA A 206 -18.76 -17.78 1.83
N GLY A 207 -18.27 -17.56 0.60
CA GLY A 207 -17.27 -18.43 -0.03
C GLY A 207 -15.96 -18.51 0.76
N ALA A 208 -15.38 -17.37 1.13
CA ALA A 208 -14.13 -17.30 1.88
C ALA A 208 -14.22 -17.89 3.30
N ALA A 209 -15.40 -17.83 3.93
CA ALA A 209 -15.68 -18.35 5.26
C ALA A 209 -16.16 -19.82 5.24
N GLY A 210 -16.41 -20.40 4.06
CA GLY A 210 -16.90 -21.77 3.91
C GLY A 210 -18.36 -21.95 4.38
N VAL A 211 -19.18 -20.90 4.31
CA VAL A 211 -20.60 -20.95 4.70
C VAL A 211 -21.42 -21.46 3.52
N ALA A 212 -21.58 -22.78 3.42
CA ALA A 212 -22.17 -23.46 2.26
C ALA A 212 -23.60 -22.99 1.90
N ASN A 213 -24.38 -22.53 2.89
CA ASN A 213 -25.76 -22.07 2.69
C ASN A 213 -25.89 -20.56 2.43
N GLY A 214 -24.76 -19.84 2.30
CA GLY A 214 -24.71 -18.39 2.19
C GLY A 214 -24.99 -17.66 3.50
N ILE A 215 -24.79 -16.34 3.50
CA ILE A 215 -25.08 -15.47 4.64
C ILE A 215 -26.51 -14.92 4.48
N ARG A 216 -27.46 -15.44 5.25
CA ARG A 216 -28.90 -15.12 5.11
C ARG A 216 -29.43 -14.27 6.26
N THR A 217 -28.82 -14.39 7.43
CA THR A 217 -29.19 -13.68 8.64
C THR A 217 -28.03 -12.84 9.16
N PHE A 218 -28.33 -11.90 10.05
CA PHE A 218 -27.30 -11.13 10.73
C PHE A 218 -26.37 -12.02 11.56
N ASP A 219 -26.88 -13.08 12.19
CA ASP A 219 -26.06 -14.05 12.91
C ASP A 219 -25.13 -14.85 11.99
N ASP A 220 -25.57 -15.18 10.77
CA ASP A 220 -24.69 -15.81 9.76
C ASP A 220 -23.53 -14.87 9.40
N LEU A 221 -23.78 -13.55 9.29
CA LEU A 221 -22.73 -12.56 9.03
C LEU A 221 -21.72 -12.51 10.18
N LEU A 222 -22.20 -12.43 11.42
CA LEU A 222 -21.32 -12.43 12.59
C LEU A 222 -20.50 -13.73 12.68
N GLY A 223 -21.12 -14.88 12.41
CA GLY A 223 -20.45 -16.17 12.36
C GLY A 223 -19.38 -16.24 11.27
N ALA A 224 -19.68 -15.76 10.07
CA ALA A 224 -18.75 -15.71 8.95
C ALA A 224 -17.56 -14.79 9.25
N LEU A 225 -17.82 -13.58 9.75
CA LEU A 225 -16.77 -12.63 10.15
C LEU A 225 -15.89 -13.20 11.26
N LYS A 226 -16.49 -13.83 12.28
CA LYS A 226 -15.73 -14.49 13.34
C LYS A 226 -14.83 -15.58 12.78
N ARG A 227 -15.34 -16.43 11.89
CA ARG A 227 -14.56 -17.49 11.25
C ARG A 227 -13.38 -16.92 10.47
N ARG A 228 -13.61 -15.86 9.67
CA ARG A 228 -12.53 -15.18 8.93
C ARG A 228 -11.53 -14.53 9.87
N HIS A 229 -11.99 -13.92 10.95
CA HIS A 229 -11.10 -13.35 11.95
C HIS A 229 -10.20 -14.43 12.60
N ASP A 230 -10.76 -15.61 12.89
CA ASP A 230 -9.98 -16.78 13.36
C ASP A 230 -8.97 -17.25 12.29
N ASP A 231 -9.35 -17.30 11.00
CA ASP A 231 -8.44 -17.66 9.90
C ASP A 231 -7.28 -16.66 9.75
N PHE A 232 -7.56 -15.36 9.87
CA PHE A 232 -6.55 -14.30 9.89
C PHE A 232 -5.62 -14.46 11.10
N HIS A 233 -6.17 -14.72 12.29
CA HIS A 233 -5.37 -14.98 13.48
C HIS A 233 -4.44 -16.18 13.31
N ALA A 234 -4.94 -17.27 12.72
CA ALA A 234 -4.17 -18.47 12.39
C ALA A 234 -3.08 -18.20 11.32
N ALA A 235 -3.32 -17.26 10.41
CA ALA A 235 -2.32 -16.74 9.47
C ALA A 235 -1.30 -15.78 10.12
N GLY A 236 -1.44 -15.48 11.42
CA GLY A 236 -0.52 -14.63 12.17
C GLY A 236 -0.95 -13.17 12.30
N ALA A 237 -2.13 -12.78 11.83
CA ALA A 237 -2.66 -11.42 11.99
C ALA A 237 -2.77 -11.03 13.47
N ARG A 238 -2.38 -9.80 13.80
CA ARG A 238 -2.50 -9.20 15.14
C ARG A 238 -3.03 -7.77 15.11
N VAL A 239 -3.41 -7.29 13.93
CA VAL A 239 -3.89 -5.93 13.70
C VAL A 239 -5.19 -6.01 12.91
N SER A 240 -6.13 -5.13 13.25
CA SER A 240 -7.31 -4.83 12.46
C SER A 240 -7.32 -3.36 12.10
N ASP A 241 -7.80 -3.03 10.92
CA ASP A 241 -7.98 -1.66 10.45
C ASP A 241 -9.46 -1.42 10.10
N HIS A 242 -9.91 -0.19 10.28
CA HIS A 242 -11.29 0.21 9.96
C HIS A 242 -11.26 1.60 9.32
N GLY A 243 -11.55 1.65 8.02
CA GLY A 243 -11.75 2.91 7.31
C GLY A 243 -13.13 3.47 7.65
N LEU A 244 -13.18 4.47 8.52
CA LEU A 244 -14.42 5.15 8.89
C LEU A 244 -14.39 6.58 8.34
N GLU A 245 -15.28 6.92 7.40
CA GLU A 245 -15.46 8.32 6.96
C GLU A 245 -16.03 9.17 8.10
N SER A 246 -16.81 8.54 8.99
CA SER A 246 -17.32 9.14 10.22
C SER A 246 -17.34 8.10 11.34
N ALA A 247 -16.96 8.51 12.55
CA ALA A 247 -16.95 7.65 13.74
C ALA A 247 -18.27 7.78 14.52
N LEU A 248 -19.39 7.49 13.85
CA LEU A 248 -20.72 7.49 14.48
C LEU A 248 -20.83 6.31 15.45
N ALA A 249 -21.34 6.57 16.64
CA ALA A 249 -21.58 5.56 17.65
C ALA A 249 -22.91 5.83 18.35
N GLU A 250 -23.89 4.97 18.10
CA GLU A 250 -25.17 4.97 18.81
C GLU A 250 -25.42 3.57 19.40
N PRO A 251 -26.08 3.47 20.56
CA PRO A 251 -26.50 2.19 21.10
C PRO A 251 -27.38 1.45 20.08
N CYS A 252 -26.93 0.27 19.66
CA CYS A 252 -27.66 -0.58 18.73
C CYS A 252 -27.88 -1.95 19.37
N THR A 253 -29.15 -2.31 19.55
CA THR A 253 -29.51 -3.65 20.00
C THR A 253 -29.34 -4.66 18.86
N HIS A 254 -29.14 -5.92 19.21
CA HIS A 254 -29.05 -7.00 18.22
C HIS A 254 -30.28 -7.07 17.29
N ALA A 255 -31.49 -6.82 17.83
CA ALA A 255 -32.72 -6.78 17.04
C ALA A 255 -32.72 -5.64 16.01
N GLN A 256 -32.25 -4.44 16.39
CA GLN A 256 -32.11 -3.31 15.47
C GLN A 256 -31.09 -3.60 14.37
N ALA A 257 -29.92 -4.15 14.73
CA ALA A 257 -28.90 -4.54 13.76
C ALA A 257 -29.44 -5.58 12.76
N LYS A 258 -30.21 -6.57 13.24
CA LYS A 258 -30.89 -7.54 12.39
C LYS A 258 -31.88 -6.89 11.42
N MET A 259 -32.69 -5.94 11.89
CA MET A 259 -33.64 -5.21 11.03
C MET A 259 -32.92 -4.44 9.92
N VAL A 260 -31.82 -3.75 10.24
CA VAL A 260 -31.00 -3.02 9.26
C VAL A 260 -30.37 -3.98 8.25
N PHE A 261 -29.82 -5.10 8.73
CA PHE A 261 -29.25 -6.13 7.86
C PHE A 261 -30.31 -6.71 6.91
N ASP A 262 -31.49 -7.09 7.42
CA ASP A 262 -32.57 -7.65 6.61
C ASP A 262 -33.08 -6.63 5.56
N ALA A 263 -33.11 -5.34 5.91
CA ALA A 263 -33.42 -4.26 4.96
C ALA A 263 -32.38 -4.17 3.83
N ALA A 264 -31.09 -4.18 4.17
CA ALA A 264 -29.99 -4.17 3.20
C ALA A 264 -30.00 -5.42 2.30
N ARG A 265 -30.26 -6.62 2.85
CA ARG A 265 -30.44 -7.85 2.05
C ARG A 265 -31.59 -7.73 1.06
N ALA A 266 -32.66 -7.04 1.44
CA ALA A 266 -33.82 -6.77 0.58
C ALA A 266 -33.61 -5.60 -0.40
N GLY A 267 -32.42 -5.00 -0.47
CA GLY A 267 -32.12 -3.90 -1.38
C GLY A 267 -32.54 -2.52 -0.89
N ARG A 268 -32.87 -2.37 0.40
CA ARG A 268 -33.31 -1.10 1.03
C ARG A 268 -32.21 -0.54 1.92
N ALA A 269 -31.96 0.77 1.82
CA ALA A 269 -31.03 1.54 2.64
C ALA A 269 -31.80 2.42 3.62
#